data_AF-Q75VX2-F1
#
_entry.id   AF-Q75VX2-F1
#
_cell.length_a   1.000
_cell.length_b   1.000
_cell.length_c   1.000
_cell.angle_alpha   90.00
_cell.angle_beta   90.00
_cell.angle_gamma   90.00
#
_symmetry.space_group_name_H-M   'P 1'
#
loop_
_entity.id
_entity.type
_entity.pdbx_description
1 polymer ?
#
loop_
_entity_poly.entity_id
_entity_poly.type
_entity_poly.pdbx_seq_one_letter_code
_entity_poly.pdbx_strand_id
1 'polypeptide(L)'
;KLDQKDGILVTKEGDEYLIVYLYRVEPAGIRSFEEVKEQIRSALIDKRKASLLRDKAQEIYKRLTEGKDVSVKYLTFEDTPVDQIMSIAKVKEGQVVSFILSKQKVFGPYELSQGYGVFVITDRKKKPADEEEIKKLTQDILNMKSDATVNYLIEHLIRSAKIKINEEVIKGGA
;
A
#
# COMPACT_ATOMS: atom_id res chain seq x y z
N LYS A 1 -24.82 -17.68 18.42
CA LYS A 1 -24.03 -18.89 18.07
C LYS A 1 -24.99 -19.91 17.45
N LEU A 2 -24.82 -20.34 16.20
CA LEU A 2 -25.75 -21.28 15.54
C LEU A 2 -25.46 -22.70 16.05
N ASP A 3 -26.44 -23.34 16.67
CA ASP A 3 -26.38 -24.73 17.12
C ASP A 3 -27.02 -25.65 16.06
N GLN A 4 -26.61 -26.90 15.98
CA GLN A 4 -26.98 -27.88 14.94
C GLN A 4 -28.49 -28.14 14.80
N LYS A 5 -29.31 -27.64 15.73
CA LYS A 5 -30.77 -27.79 15.69
C LYS A 5 -31.49 -26.68 14.92
N ASP A 6 -30.89 -25.50 14.78
CA ASP A 6 -31.48 -24.36 14.08
C ASP A 6 -30.47 -23.80 13.05
N GLY A 7 -30.39 -24.48 11.91
CA GLY A 7 -29.43 -24.21 10.84
C GLY A 7 -29.68 -22.93 10.04
N ILE A 8 -30.60 -22.05 10.45
CA ILE A 8 -30.94 -20.80 9.74
C ILE A 8 -30.93 -19.64 10.73
N LEU A 9 -30.10 -18.63 10.45
CA LEU A 9 -30.11 -17.32 11.12
C LEU A 9 -30.72 -16.28 10.18
N VAL A 10 -31.73 -15.55 10.62
CA VAL A 10 -32.21 -14.36 9.90
C VAL A 10 -31.74 -13.13 10.67
N THR A 11 -30.94 -12.29 10.04
CA THR A 11 -30.44 -11.03 10.61
C THR A 11 -30.76 -9.86 9.68
N LYS A 12 -30.88 -8.66 10.24
CA LYS A 12 -31.15 -7.43 9.47
C LYS A 12 -29.90 -6.55 9.50
N GLU A 13 -29.38 -6.21 8.33
CA GLU A 13 -28.25 -5.29 8.18
C GLU A 13 -28.72 -4.11 7.30
N GLY A 14 -28.83 -2.92 7.88
CA GLY A 14 -29.47 -1.78 7.21
C GLY A 14 -30.96 -2.02 6.94
N ASP A 15 -31.40 -1.90 5.68
CA ASP A 15 -32.77 -2.18 5.25
C ASP A 15 -32.97 -3.59 4.65
N GLU A 16 -31.92 -4.40 4.62
CA GLU A 16 -31.95 -5.74 4.00
C GLU A 16 -31.98 -6.85 5.06
N TYR A 17 -32.68 -7.94 4.74
CA TYR A 17 -32.72 -9.15 5.56
C TYR A 17 -31.79 -10.21 4.96
N LEU A 18 -30.79 -10.63 5.74
CA LEU A 18 -29.88 -11.71 5.40
C LEU A 18 -30.30 -13.00 6.08
N ILE A 19 -30.48 -14.05 5.28
CA ILE A 19 -30.73 -15.41 5.74
C ILE A 19 -29.43 -16.21 5.59
N VAL A 20 -28.80 -16.54 6.71
CA VAL A 20 -27.55 -17.32 6.76
C VAL A 20 -27.88 -18.76 7.13
N TYR A 21 -27.69 -19.67 6.18
CA TYR A 21 -27.87 -21.11 6.38
C TYR A 21 -26.53 -21.77 6.70
N LEU A 22 -26.48 -22.52 7.80
CA LEU A 22 -25.31 -23.32 8.17
C LEU A 22 -25.26 -24.57 7.27
N TYR A 23 -24.56 -24.45 6.15
CA TYR A 23 -24.46 -25.50 5.13
C TYR A 23 -23.65 -26.72 5.61
N ARG A 24 -22.47 -26.49 6.20
CA ARG A 24 -21.58 -27.56 6.66
C ARG A 24 -20.61 -27.03 7.71
N VAL A 25 -20.41 -27.80 8.78
CA VAL A 25 -19.33 -27.57 9.74
C VAL A 25 -18.18 -28.51 9.37
N GLU A 26 -17.12 -27.97 8.78
CA GLU A 26 -15.89 -28.73 8.54
C GLU A 26 -14.98 -28.59 9.76
N PRO A 27 -14.43 -29.71 10.29
CA PRO A 27 -13.46 -29.63 11.37
C PRO A 27 -12.24 -28.84 10.89
N ALA A 28 -11.69 -27.97 11.73
CA ALA A 28 -10.45 -27.26 11.45
C ALA A 28 -9.30 -28.29 11.36
N GLY A 29 -9.05 -28.79 10.16
CA GLY A 29 -7.98 -29.71 9.86
C GLY A 29 -6.71 -28.95 9.50
N ILE A 30 -5.62 -29.18 10.24
CA ILE A 30 -4.29 -28.76 9.81
C ILE A 30 -3.88 -29.72 8.68
N ARG A 31 -3.75 -29.21 7.46
CA ARG A 31 -3.24 -29.99 6.33
C ARG A 31 -1.84 -30.50 6.65
N SER A 32 -1.55 -31.75 6.30
CA SER A 32 -0.25 -32.37 6.55
C SER A 32 0.85 -31.68 5.72
N PHE A 33 2.10 -31.74 6.19
CA PHE A 33 3.23 -31.09 5.50
C PHE A 33 3.36 -31.54 4.04
N GLU A 34 3.18 -32.84 3.74
CA GLU A 34 3.28 -33.34 2.36
C GLU A 34 2.19 -32.78 1.45
N GLU A 35 0.98 -32.51 1.95
CA GLU A 35 -0.11 -31.90 1.17
C GLU A 35 0.15 -30.42 0.85
N VAL A 36 0.88 -29.72 1.70
CA VAL A 36 1.18 -28.28 1.53
C VAL A 36 2.61 -28.01 1.08
N LYS A 37 3.46 -29.02 1.00
CA LYS A 37 4.90 -28.90 0.69
C LYS A 37 5.17 -28.11 -0.57
N GLU A 38 4.46 -28.43 -1.66
CA GLU A 38 4.63 -27.73 -2.93
C GLU A 38 4.09 -26.29 -2.87
N GLN A 39 3.02 -26.03 -2.12
CA GLN A 39 2.50 -24.67 -1.89
C GLN A 39 3.46 -23.82 -1.05
N ILE A 40 4.06 -24.42 -0.02
CA ILE A 40 5.07 -23.76 0.82
C ILE A 40 6.34 -23.52 0.00
N ARG A 41 6.76 -24.50 -0.82
CA ARG A 41 7.94 -24.38 -1.67
C ARG A 41 7.79 -23.25 -2.68
N SER A 42 6.64 -23.16 -3.38
CA SER A 42 6.38 -22.06 -4.31
C SER A 42 6.37 -20.71 -3.59
N ALA A 43 5.67 -20.60 -2.46
CA ALA A 43 5.64 -19.39 -1.65
C ALA A 43 7.04 -18.96 -1.16
N LEU A 44 7.89 -19.91 -0.76
CA LEU A 44 9.27 -19.64 -0.34
C LEU A 44 10.15 -19.19 -1.49
N ILE A 45 9.99 -19.79 -2.67
CA ILE A 45 10.72 -19.38 -3.89
C ILE A 45 10.34 -17.95 -4.26
N ASP A 46 9.05 -17.63 -4.26
CA ASP A 46 8.56 -16.29 -4.61
C ASP A 46 9.01 -15.25 -3.58
N LYS A 47 8.98 -15.59 -2.30
CA LYS A 47 9.51 -14.74 -1.23
C LYS A 47 11.01 -14.49 -1.40
N ARG A 48 11.81 -15.51 -1.73
CA ARG A 48 13.24 -15.35 -1.99
C ARG A 48 13.50 -14.50 -3.23
N LYS A 49 12.77 -14.71 -4.32
CA LYS A 49 12.87 -13.89 -5.54
C LYS A 49 12.55 -12.42 -5.24
N ALA A 50 11.47 -12.15 -4.51
CA ALA A 50 11.10 -10.80 -4.11
C ALA A 50 12.18 -10.12 -3.25
N SER A 51 12.79 -10.85 -2.31
CA SER A 51 13.90 -10.35 -1.51
C SER A 51 15.11 -9.99 -2.37
N LEU A 52 15.51 -10.88 -3.27
CA LEU A 52 16.65 -10.64 -4.16
C LEU A 52 16.42 -9.44 -5.08
N LEU A 53 15.19 -9.27 -5.59
CA LEU A 53 14.81 -8.11 -6.41
C LEU A 53 14.88 -6.81 -5.61
N ARG A 54 14.42 -6.83 -4.36
CA ARG A 54 14.49 -5.68 -3.47
C ARG A 54 15.94 -5.29 -3.18
N ASP A 55 16.77 -6.26 -2.82
CA ASP A 55 18.19 -6.04 -2.51
C ASP A 55 18.92 -5.46 -3.73
N LYS A 56 18.62 -5.99 -4.93
CA LYS A 56 19.19 -5.47 -6.17
C LYS A 56 18.73 -4.05 -6.49
N ALA A 57 17.44 -3.75 -6.32
CA ALA A 57 16.91 -2.41 -6.52
C ALA A 57 17.53 -1.40 -5.53
N GLN A 58 17.79 -1.83 -4.29
CA GLN A 58 18.45 -1.01 -3.29
C GLN A 58 19.94 -0.78 -3.59
N GLU A 59 20.63 -1.78 -4.15
CA GLU A 59 21.98 -1.62 -4.67
C GLU A 59 22.02 -0.60 -5.81
N ILE A 60 21.10 -0.71 -6.77
CA ILE A 60 21.00 0.22 -7.91
C ILE A 60 20.72 1.64 -7.42
N TYR A 61 19.79 1.81 -6.48
CA TYR A 61 19.50 3.11 -5.86
C TYR A 61 20.75 3.75 -5.24
N LYS A 62 21.55 2.98 -4.47
CA LYS A 62 22.80 3.47 -3.88
C LYS A 62 23.81 3.89 -4.94
N ARG A 63 24.02 3.07 -5.98
CA ARG A 63 24.95 3.41 -7.07
C ARG A 63 24.53 4.67 -7.80
N LEU A 64 23.25 4.79 -8.14
CA LEU A 64 22.69 5.96 -8.83
C LEU A 64 22.77 7.24 -7.98
N THR A 65 22.52 7.15 -6.68
CA THR A 65 22.67 8.30 -5.77
C THR A 65 24.12 8.73 -5.58
N GLU A 66 25.07 7.80 -5.66
CA GLU A 66 26.52 8.08 -5.70
C GLU A 66 27.02 8.57 -7.07
N GLY A 67 26.14 8.67 -8.08
CA GLY A 67 26.50 9.09 -9.44
C GLY A 67 27.28 8.02 -10.23
N LYS A 68 27.26 6.77 -9.80
CA LYS A 68 27.89 5.65 -10.49
C LYS A 68 26.97 5.10 -11.57
N ASP A 69 27.57 4.69 -12.67
CA ASP A 69 26.86 4.02 -13.76
C ASP A 69 26.34 2.65 -13.29
N VAL A 70 25.20 2.26 -13.84
CA VAL A 70 24.52 1.00 -13.55
C VAL A 70 24.26 0.27 -14.85
N SER A 71 24.79 -0.95 -14.97
CA SER A 71 24.62 -1.80 -16.15
C SER A 71 23.24 -2.47 -16.16
N VAL A 72 22.17 -1.67 -16.21
CA VAL A 72 20.79 -2.15 -16.24
C VAL A 72 20.05 -1.51 -17.41
N LYS A 73 19.18 -2.30 -18.06
CA LYS A 73 18.23 -1.76 -19.04
C LYS A 73 17.25 -0.85 -18.30
N TYR A 74 17.07 0.36 -18.80
CA TYR A 74 16.10 1.32 -18.28
C TYR A 74 15.06 1.65 -19.34
N LEU A 75 13.90 2.09 -18.87
CA LEU A 75 12.87 2.67 -19.71
C LEU A 75 12.94 4.19 -19.56
N THR A 76 12.91 4.89 -20.69
CA THR A 76 12.85 6.35 -20.71
C THR A 76 11.41 6.76 -20.97
N PHE A 77 10.95 7.72 -20.18
CA PHE A 77 9.66 8.35 -20.39
C PHE A 77 9.87 9.85 -20.57
N GLU A 78 9.16 10.43 -21.54
CA GLU A 78 9.19 11.87 -21.83
C GLU A 78 7.83 12.49 -21.49
N ASP A 79 7.86 13.72 -20.96
CA ASP A 79 6.67 14.52 -20.62
C ASP A 79 5.57 13.76 -19.85
N THR A 80 5.98 12.86 -18.96
CA THR A 80 5.08 11.95 -18.25
C THR A 80 4.40 12.64 -17.06
N PRO A 81 3.05 12.67 -17.02
CA PRO A 81 2.32 13.16 -15.86
C PRO A 81 2.65 12.34 -14.61
N VAL A 82 2.70 13.02 -13.47
CA VAL A 82 3.06 12.42 -12.20
C VAL A 82 2.09 11.30 -11.79
N ASP A 83 0.81 11.44 -12.12
CA ASP A 83 -0.22 10.43 -11.82
C ASP A 83 0.01 9.11 -12.58
N GLN A 84 0.62 9.16 -13.76
CA GLN A 84 1.01 7.94 -14.49
C GLN A 84 2.17 7.23 -13.80
N ILE A 85 3.02 7.94 -13.06
CA ILE A 85 4.07 7.31 -12.26
C ILE A 85 3.46 6.57 -11.05
N MET A 86 2.38 7.10 -10.49
CA MET A 86 1.64 6.42 -9.41
C MET A 86 0.89 5.16 -9.86
N SER A 87 0.51 5.05 -11.13
CA SER A 87 -0.21 3.86 -11.61
C SER A 87 0.72 2.65 -11.83
N ILE A 88 2.00 2.89 -12.08
CA ILE A 88 3.00 1.84 -12.30
C ILE A 88 3.75 1.44 -11.03
N ALA A 89 3.81 2.33 -10.03
CA ALA A 89 4.53 2.13 -8.79
C ALA A 89 3.66 2.46 -7.58
N LYS A 90 3.75 1.64 -6.53
CA LYS A 90 3.07 1.90 -5.26
C LYS A 90 3.77 3.03 -4.49
N VAL A 91 3.67 4.24 -5.01
CA VAL A 91 4.19 5.46 -4.38
C VAL A 91 3.09 6.06 -3.52
N LYS A 92 3.39 6.39 -2.26
CA LYS A 92 2.44 7.11 -1.40
C LYS A 92 2.31 8.55 -1.88
N GLU A 93 1.11 9.13 -1.80
CA GLU A 93 0.83 10.52 -2.20
C GLU A 93 1.85 11.54 -1.65
N GLY A 94 2.22 11.45 -0.36
CA GLY A 94 3.22 12.34 0.23
C GLY A 94 4.64 12.20 -0.36
N GLN A 95 4.98 11.05 -0.94
CA GLN A 95 6.28 10.82 -1.60
C GLN A 95 6.29 11.39 -3.02
N VAL A 96 5.14 11.49 -3.66
CA VAL A 96 5.00 12.08 -5.00
C VAL A 96 5.37 13.55 -5.02
N VAL A 97 5.02 14.29 -3.96
CA VAL A 97 5.43 15.69 -3.78
C VAL A 97 6.94 15.86 -3.88
N SER A 98 7.72 14.89 -3.40
CA SER A 98 9.18 14.92 -3.48
C SER A 98 9.71 14.78 -4.91
N PHE A 99 8.97 14.13 -5.81
CA PHE A 99 9.35 14.00 -7.22
C PHE A 99 9.28 15.35 -7.92
N ILE A 100 8.34 16.20 -7.51
CA ILE A 100 8.10 17.52 -8.09
C ILE A 100 9.02 18.57 -7.46
N LEU A 101 9.09 18.60 -6.12
CA LEU A 101 9.68 19.70 -5.37
C LEU A 101 11.12 19.48 -4.91
N SER A 102 11.56 18.24 -4.74
CA SER A 102 12.89 18.01 -4.15
C SER A 102 14.01 18.26 -5.17
N LYS A 103 15.21 18.61 -4.71
CA LYS A 103 16.38 18.70 -5.60
C LYS A 103 16.98 17.34 -5.96
N GLN A 104 16.51 16.26 -5.33
CA GLN A 104 17.00 14.91 -5.63
C GLN A 104 16.52 14.46 -7.00
N LYS A 105 17.36 13.69 -7.69
CA LYS A 105 17.06 13.11 -9.00
C LYS A 105 16.68 11.63 -8.92
N VAL A 106 17.10 10.92 -7.88
CA VAL A 106 16.93 9.46 -7.77
C VAL A 106 15.94 9.15 -6.64
N PHE A 107 14.92 8.36 -6.93
CA PHE A 107 13.84 8.03 -6.00
C PHE A 107 13.54 6.53 -5.96
N GLY A 108 13.15 6.04 -4.79
CA GLY A 108 12.81 4.63 -4.54
C GLY A 108 13.79 3.96 -3.58
N PRO A 109 13.93 2.63 -3.64
CA PRO A 109 13.22 1.70 -4.53
C PRO A 109 11.73 1.57 -4.17
N TYR A 110 10.87 1.49 -5.19
CA TYR A 110 9.41 1.32 -5.04
C TYR A 110 8.96 -0.06 -5.53
N GLU A 111 7.92 -0.59 -4.90
CA GLU A 111 7.22 -1.79 -5.39
C GLU A 111 6.46 -1.45 -6.67
N LEU A 112 6.67 -2.26 -7.71
CA LEU A 112 5.90 -2.24 -8.94
C LEU A 112 4.88 -3.40 -8.92
N SER A 113 3.98 -3.43 -9.90
CA SER A 113 3.09 -4.59 -10.13
C SER A 113 3.88 -5.90 -10.30
N GLN A 114 5.07 -5.81 -10.89
CA GLN A 114 6.03 -6.90 -11.01
C GLN A 114 7.44 -6.44 -10.59
N GLY A 115 7.79 -6.68 -9.33
CA GLY A 115 9.14 -6.45 -8.81
C GLY A 115 9.35 -5.07 -8.19
N TYR A 116 10.55 -4.51 -8.39
CA TYR A 116 10.97 -3.24 -7.78
C TYR A 116 11.61 -2.32 -8.83
N GLY A 117 11.39 -1.02 -8.70
CA GLY A 117 11.91 0.00 -9.60
C GLY A 117 12.57 1.18 -8.86
N VAL A 118 13.51 1.83 -9.53
CA VAL A 118 14.14 3.08 -9.10
C VAL A 118 13.87 4.11 -10.19
N PHE A 119 13.37 5.28 -9.80
CA PHE A 119 13.09 6.37 -10.73
C PHE A 119 14.23 7.37 -10.75
N VAL A 120 14.66 7.75 -11.95
CA VAL A 120 15.64 8.81 -12.16
C VAL A 120 14.98 9.94 -12.94
N ILE A 121 14.78 11.07 -12.27
CA ILE A 121 14.22 12.28 -12.88
C ILE A 121 15.38 13.05 -13.52
N THR A 122 15.38 13.07 -14.84
CA THR A 122 16.38 13.78 -15.66
C THR A 122 16.10 15.28 -15.68
N ASP A 123 14.83 15.65 -15.92
CA ASP A 123 14.38 17.04 -16.03
C ASP A 123 12.96 17.21 -15.45
N ARG A 124 12.62 18.44 -15.06
CA ARG A 124 11.29 18.85 -14.58
C ARG A 124 10.85 20.08 -15.34
N LYS A 125 9.96 19.89 -16.31
CA LYS A 125 9.27 21.00 -16.96
C LYS A 125 8.12 21.47 -16.08
N LYS A 126 8.18 22.72 -15.63
CA LYS A 126 6.97 23.41 -15.15
C LYS A 126 6.18 23.80 -16.40
N LYS A 127 5.02 23.18 -16.63
CA LYS A 127 4.04 23.82 -17.51
C LYS A 127 3.73 25.21 -16.93
N PRO A 128 3.60 26.26 -17.75
CA PRO A 128 2.98 27.50 -17.29
C PRO A 128 1.54 27.14 -16.92
N ALA A 129 1.32 26.90 -15.63
CA ALA A 129 0.00 26.70 -15.08
C ALA A 129 -0.64 28.08 -14.94
N ASP A 130 -1.89 28.20 -15.34
CA ASP A 130 -2.69 29.40 -15.13
C ASP A 130 -2.73 29.73 -13.62
N GLU A 131 -2.86 31.00 -13.23
CA GLU A 131 -2.84 31.41 -11.82
C GLU A 131 -3.90 30.67 -10.99
N GLU A 132 -5.02 30.30 -11.61
CA GLU A 132 -6.07 29.48 -10.99
C GLU A 132 -5.65 28.02 -10.74
N GLU A 133 -4.93 27.40 -11.68
CA GLU A 133 -4.43 26.04 -11.51
C GLU A 133 -3.38 25.96 -10.41
N ILE A 134 -2.50 26.98 -10.32
CA ILE A 134 -1.50 27.08 -9.25
C ILE A 134 -2.19 27.24 -7.89
N LYS A 135 -3.23 28.07 -7.79
CA LYS A 135 -4.00 28.24 -6.55
C LYS A 135 -4.68 26.94 -6.13
N LYS A 136 -5.34 26.23 -7.06
CA LYS A 136 -5.95 24.91 -6.77
C LYS A 136 -4.91 23.92 -6.29
N LEU A 137 -3.81 23.75 -7.03
CA LEU A 137 -2.75 22.81 -6.67
C LEU A 137 -2.13 23.14 -5.31
N THR A 138 -1.94 24.42 -5.00
CA THR A 138 -1.44 24.87 -3.69
C THR A 138 -2.43 24.53 -2.58
N GLN A 139 -3.72 24.74 -2.82
CA GLN A 139 -4.78 24.40 -1.86
C GLN A 139 -4.86 22.89 -1.63
N ASP A 140 -4.75 22.09 -2.69
CA ASP A 140 -4.74 20.62 -2.60
C ASP A 140 -3.55 20.13 -1.78
N ILE A 141 -2.35 20.65 -2.03
CA ILE A 141 -1.14 20.31 -1.25
C ILE A 141 -1.32 20.71 0.23
N LEU A 142 -1.92 21.87 0.51
CA LEU A 142 -2.18 22.33 1.87
C LEU A 142 -3.18 21.42 2.59
N ASN A 143 -4.24 21.00 1.91
CA ASN A 143 -5.22 20.07 2.44
C ASN A 143 -4.57 18.71 2.76
N MET A 144 -3.79 18.16 1.83
CA MET A 144 -3.07 16.90 2.05
C MET A 144 -2.11 16.97 3.24
N LYS A 145 -1.41 18.10 3.41
CA LYS A 145 -0.54 18.32 4.58
C LYS A 145 -1.35 18.38 5.88
N SER A 146 -2.51 19.05 5.86
CA SER A 146 -3.43 19.11 6.99
C SER A 146 -3.89 17.72 7.39
N ASP A 147 -4.41 16.94 6.45
CA ASP A 147 -4.91 15.59 6.69
C ASP A 147 -3.83 14.64 7.22
N ALA A 148 -2.62 14.69 6.66
CA ALA A 148 -1.50 13.91 7.16
C ALA A 148 -1.11 14.30 8.60
N THR A 149 -1.16 15.59 8.93
CA THR A 149 -0.87 16.10 10.27
C THR A 149 -1.94 15.68 11.28
N VAL A 150 -3.21 15.77 10.88
CA VAL A 150 -4.36 15.35 11.70
C VAL A 150 -4.32 13.85 11.95
N ASN A 151 -4.09 13.03 10.93
CA ASN A 151 -3.98 11.57 11.09
C ASN A 151 -2.81 11.20 12.00
N TYR A 152 -1.65 11.84 11.83
CA TYR A 152 -0.51 11.65 12.73
C TYR A 152 -0.85 12.02 14.17
N LEU A 153 -1.55 13.14 14.38
CA LEU A 153 -2.00 13.58 15.70
C LEU A 153 -3.00 12.58 16.31
N ILE A 154 -3.97 12.09 15.54
CA ILE A 154 -4.94 11.09 15.99
C ILE A 154 -4.23 9.80 16.41
N GLU A 155 -3.29 9.30 15.59
CA GLU A 155 -2.50 8.13 15.97
C GLU A 155 -1.70 8.35 17.24
N HIS A 156 -1.09 9.53 17.39
CA HIS A 156 -0.35 9.89 18.59
C HIS A 156 -1.25 9.94 19.84
N LEU A 157 -2.43 10.55 19.71
CA LEU A 157 -3.43 10.63 20.79
C LEU A 157 -3.98 9.25 21.14
N ILE A 158 -4.28 8.39 20.17
CA ILE A 158 -4.73 7.00 20.43
C ILE A 158 -3.66 6.22 21.19
N ARG A 159 -2.39 6.34 20.79
CA ARG A 159 -1.27 5.63 21.44
C ARG A 159 -0.98 6.15 22.84
N SER A 160 -1.12 7.45 23.06
CA SER A 160 -0.83 8.10 24.36
C SER A 160 -2.02 8.06 25.32
N ALA A 161 -3.24 7.95 24.81
CA ALA A 161 -4.44 7.78 25.60
C ALA A 161 -4.48 6.37 26.21
N LYS A 162 -4.76 6.29 27.52
CA LYS A 162 -5.02 5.01 28.22
C LYS A 162 -6.42 4.51 27.88
N ILE A 163 -6.66 4.15 26.62
CA ILE A 163 -7.96 3.68 26.15
C ILE A 163 -8.13 2.22 26.62
N LYS A 164 -9.06 2.00 27.55
CA LYS A 164 -9.54 0.66 27.90
C LYS A 164 -10.70 0.31 26.98
N ILE A 165 -10.42 -0.53 25.99
CA ILE A 165 -11.45 -1.00 25.06
C ILE A 165 -12.25 -2.09 25.78
N ASN A 166 -13.55 -1.86 25.97
CA ASN A 166 -14.45 -2.89 26.49
C ASN A 166 -14.86 -3.80 25.32
N GLU A 167 -14.11 -4.89 25.13
CA GLU A 167 -14.28 -5.80 24.00
C GLU A 167 -15.69 -6.43 23.95
N GLU A 168 -16.40 -6.52 25.07
CA GLU A 168 -17.76 -7.08 25.15
C GLU A 168 -18.80 -6.25 24.38
N VAL A 169 -18.60 -4.93 24.27
CA VAL A 169 -19.51 -4.02 23.56
C VAL A 169 -19.21 -4.00 22.06
N ILE A 170 -17.92 -4.17 21.69
CA ILE A 170 -17.48 -4.11 20.29
C ILE A 170 -17.64 -5.45 19.58
N LYS A 171 -17.53 -6.58 20.30
CA LYS A 171 -17.77 -7.92 19.73
C LYS A 171 -19.23 -8.36 19.78
N GLY A 172 -20.12 -7.53 20.35
CA GLY A 172 -21.52 -7.84 20.54
C GLY A 172 -21.74 -8.82 21.69
N GLY A 173 -22.63 -8.45 22.60
CA GLY A 173 -23.19 -9.36 23.59
C GLY A 173 -23.82 -10.59 22.92
N ALA A 174 -23.74 -11.70 23.65
CA ALA A 174 -24.24 -13.04 23.36
C ALA A 174 -25.45 -13.18 22.43
#